data_AF-T1HJ90-F1
#
_entry.id   AF-T1HJ90-F1
#
_cell.length_a   1.000
_cell.length_b   1.000
_cell.length_c   1.000
_cell.angle_alpha   90.00
_cell.angle_beta   90.00
_cell.angle_gamma   90.00
#
_symmetry.space_group_name_H-M   'P 1'
#
loop_
_entity.id
_entity.type
_entity.pdbx_description
1 polymer ?
#
loop_
_entity_poly.entity_id
_entity_poly.type
_entity_poly.pdbx_seq_one_letter_code
_entity_poly.pdbx_strand_id
1 'polypeptide(L)'
;FFKISFCRYFDCIDICKVRSAGWNEVRLQGTLPPLSSVDHISCVLLTVLEPTEAEFSLFQEGQRNSEKSQRSQLDLCVVVFRTRSAAIPSIGRLVEHSKRQVRGFVGCHKMLESDLYIVVCLAFNHWHTGIENPVNFPEYVLAIHSSKRLLVEQISPPAYILADAIISLTLAKGQRHEGREGMTAFYLTKGWAGLVVMVENRHENKWIHVKCDCQESYNVVSTRGELRTVDSVPPLH
;
A
#
# COMPACT_ATOMS: atom_id res chain seq x y z
N PHE A 1 33.50 19.17 -9.46
CA PHE A 1 32.83 20.42 -9.06
C PHE A 1 31.30 20.30 -8.97
N PHE A 2 30.58 19.75 -9.96
CA PHE A 2 29.11 19.69 -9.94
C PHE A 2 28.49 18.76 -8.87
N LYS A 3 29.16 17.65 -8.53
CA LYS A 3 28.63 16.63 -7.59
C LYS A 3 28.70 17.06 -6.11
N ILE A 4 29.61 17.98 -5.77
CA ILE A 4 29.84 18.42 -4.38
C ILE A 4 28.95 19.62 -4.02
N SER A 5 28.60 20.48 -4.98
CA SER A 5 27.68 21.60 -4.77
C SER A 5 26.22 21.16 -4.70
N PHE A 6 25.82 20.14 -5.46
CA PHE A 6 24.42 19.69 -5.52
C PHE A 6 23.90 19.20 -4.16
N CYS A 7 24.63 18.32 -3.47
CA CYS A 7 24.23 17.84 -2.15
C CYS A 7 24.36 18.88 -1.02
N ARG A 8 24.92 20.07 -1.30
CA ARG A 8 25.16 21.11 -0.30
C ARG A 8 24.03 22.13 -0.21
N TYR A 9 23.15 22.19 -1.22
CA TYR A 9 22.11 23.22 -1.34
C TYR A 9 20.71 22.68 -1.60
N PHE A 10 20.54 21.38 -1.88
CA PHE A 10 19.24 20.77 -2.16
C PHE A 10 18.91 19.67 -1.15
N ASP A 11 17.89 19.90 -0.32
CA ASP A 11 17.33 18.91 0.60
C ASP A 11 16.30 17.99 -0.07
N CYS A 12 15.64 18.47 -1.14
CA CYS A 12 14.69 17.70 -1.94
C CYS A 12 14.68 18.23 -3.38
N ILE A 13 14.54 17.32 -4.35
CA ILE A 13 14.42 17.64 -5.78
C ILE A 13 13.21 16.87 -6.31
N ASP A 14 12.25 17.60 -6.87
CA ASP A 14 11.13 17.01 -7.58
C ASP A 14 11.44 16.97 -9.07
N ILE A 15 11.53 15.76 -9.64
CA ILE A 15 11.76 15.54 -11.06
C ILE A 15 10.41 15.24 -11.73
N CYS A 16 9.87 16.20 -12.46
CA CYS A 16 8.71 15.98 -13.32
C CYS A 16 9.18 15.33 -14.63
N LYS A 17 9.00 14.03 -14.78
CA LYS A 17 9.24 13.34 -16.06
C LYS A 17 8.14 13.71 -17.06
N VAL A 18 8.45 14.62 -17.98
CA VAL A 18 7.60 14.85 -19.16
C VAL A 18 7.99 13.80 -20.20
N ARG A 19 7.23 12.71 -20.32
CA ARG A 19 7.47 11.71 -21.36
C ARG A 19 6.86 12.20 -22.68
N SER A 20 7.72 12.55 -23.61
CA SER A 20 7.38 13.10 -24.93
C SER A 20 6.92 12.00 -25.88
N ALA A 21 5.60 11.91 -26.07
CA ALA A 21 4.87 11.12 -27.07
C ALA A 21 4.96 9.58 -26.99
N GLY A 22 3.80 8.90 -27.16
CA GLY A 22 3.68 7.45 -27.33
C GLY A 22 3.28 6.64 -26.09
N TRP A 23 3.25 7.25 -24.91
CA TRP A 23 2.76 6.59 -23.68
C TRP A 23 1.25 6.75 -23.54
N ASN A 24 0.60 5.70 -23.02
CA ASN A 24 -0.81 5.68 -22.68
C ASN A 24 -0.98 6.15 -21.25
N GLU A 25 -2.09 6.83 -20.95
CA GLU A 25 -2.44 7.27 -19.60
C GLU A 25 -3.85 6.80 -19.26
N VAL A 26 -4.00 6.23 -18.07
CA VAL A 26 -5.30 5.92 -17.46
C VAL A 26 -5.33 6.57 -16.07
N ARG A 27 -6.42 7.28 -15.75
CA ARG A 27 -6.65 7.88 -14.43
C ARG A 27 -7.91 7.30 -13.82
N LEU A 28 -7.80 6.75 -12.62
CA LEU A 28 -8.90 6.16 -11.87
C LEU A 28 -9.07 6.92 -10.56
N GLN A 29 -10.31 7.32 -10.29
CA GLN A 29 -10.67 7.94 -9.02
C GLN A 29 -11.12 6.87 -8.03
N GLY A 30 -10.87 7.11 -6.74
CA GLY A 30 -11.35 6.22 -5.69
C GLY A 30 -11.29 6.86 -4.32
N THR A 31 -11.70 6.10 -3.32
CA THR A 31 -11.71 6.52 -1.91
C THR A 31 -10.88 5.55 -1.06
N LEU A 32 -10.28 6.07 0.00
CA LEU A 32 -9.57 5.32 1.03
C LEU A 32 -10.43 5.29 2.30
N PRO A 33 -11.30 4.29 2.47
CA PRO A 33 -12.16 4.24 3.65
C PRO A 33 -11.35 4.05 4.95
N PRO A 34 -11.84 4.55 6.10
CA PRO A 34 -11.32 4.19 7.41
C PRO A 34 -11.69 2.75 7.77
N LEU A 35 -11.02 2.18 8.78
CA LEU A 35 -11.27 0.84 9.33
C LEU A 35 -11.35 -0.29 8.28
N SER A 36 -10.73 -0.12 7.10
CA SER A 36 -10.87 -1.06 5.99
C SER A 36 -12.33 -1.39 5.64
N SER A 37 -13.21 -0.38 5.58
CA SER A 37 -14.64 -0.56 5.24
C SER A 37 -14.82 -1.44 3.99
N VAL A 38 -15.38 -2.63 4.19
CA VAL A 38 -15.53 -3.66 3.15
C VAL A 38 -16.31 -3.14 1.94
N ASP A 39 -17.35 -2.35 2.18
CA ASP A 39 -18.29 -1.90 1.13
C ASP A 39 -17.74 -0.79 0.22
N HIS A 40 -16.61 -0.19 0.59
CA HIS A 40 -16.05 1.00 -0.08
C HIS A 40 -14.61 0.81 -0.53
N ILE A 41 -14.08 -0.41 -0.43
CA ILE A 41 -12.78 -0.75 -0.99
C ILE A 41 -12.93 -0.94 -2.50
N SER A 42 -11.97 -0.39 -3.24
CA SER A 42 -11.79 -0.71 -4.66
C SER A 42 -10.35 -1.13 -4.92
N CYS A 43 -10.16 -1.95 -5.95
CA CYS A 43 -8.85 -2.32 -6.47
C CYS A 43 -8.87 -2.18 -7.99
N VAL A 44 -7.69 -2.22 -8.60
CA VAL A 44 -7.56 -2.09 -10.05
C VAL A 44 -7.00 -3.38 -10.62
N LEU A 45 -7.79 -4.06 -11.43
CA LEU A 45 -7.36 -5.21 -12.21
C LEU A 45 -6.72 -4.71 -13.52
N LEU A 46 -5.52 -5.22 -13.81
CA LEU A 46 -4.79 -4.93 -15.04
C LEU A 46 -4.58 -6.22 -15.81
N THR A 47 -4.93 -6.19 -17.10
CA THR A 47 -4.52 -7.22 -18.05
C THR A 47 -3.45 -6.64 -18.96
N VAL A 48 -2.26 -7.24 -18.87
CA VAL A 48 -1.11 -6.90 -19.71
C VAL A 48 -1.01 -7.96 -20.79
N LEU A 49 -1.17 -7.57 -22.06
CA LEU A 49 -1.16 -8.53 -23.17
C LEU A 49 0.25 -8.81 -23.70
N GLU A 50 1.17 -7.87 -23.50
CA GLU A 50 2.55 -7.95 -23.99
C GLU A 50 3.48 -7.18 -23.04
N PRO A 51 4.80 -7.47 -23.02
CA PRO A 51 5.73 -6.80 -22.12
C PRO A 51 5.62 -5.28 -22.21
N THR A 52 5.31 -4.63 -21.09
CA THR A 52 4.90 -3.23 -21.02
C THR A 52 5.58 -2.52 -19.84
N GLU A 53 6.24 -1.40 -20.11
CA GLU A 53 6.73 -0.52 -19.05
C GLU A 53 5.54 0.24 -18.47
N ALA A 54 5.32 0.14 -17.17
CA ALA A 54 4.21 0.80 -16.48
C ALA A 54 4.73 1.61 -15.28
N GLU A 55 4.13 2.78 -15.08
CA GLU A 55 4.40 3.69 -13.96
C GLU A 55 3.08 3.98 -13.24
N PHE A 56 3.06 3.72 -11.94
CA PHE A 56 1.91 3.84 -11.05
C PHE A 56 2.14 5.03 -10.13
N SER A 57 1.21 5.98 -10.15
CA SER A 57 1.27 7.18 -9.31
C SER A 57 -0.06 7.35 -8.58
N LEU A 58 -0.01 7.24 -7.26
CA LEU A 58 -1.15 7.42 -6.38
C LEU A 58 -1.09 8.83 -5.77
N PHE A 59 -2.06 9.65 -6.14
CA PHE A 59 -2.23 11.03 -5.65
C PHE A 59 -3.38 11.07 -4.66
N GLN A 60 -3.21 11.77 -3.54
CA GLN A 60 -4.33 12.15 -2.68
C GLN A 60 -4.88 13.51 -3.09
N GLU A 61 -6.11 13.80 -2.68
CA GLU A 61 -6.69 15.13 -2.89
C GLU A 61 -5.80 16.23 -2.24
N GLY A 62 -5.55 17.30 -2.99
CA GLY A 62 -4.69 18.39 -2.55
C GLY A 62 -5.35 19.27 -1.49
N GLN A 63 -4.56 19.69 -0.51
CA GLN A 63 -4.98 20.55 0.61
C GLN A 63 -5.15 22.04 0.24
N ARG A 64 -5.43 22.34 -1.04
CA ARG A 64 -5.43 23.74 -1.54
C ARG A 64 -6.64 24.56 -1.10
N ASN A 65 -7.68 23.92 -0.58
CA ASN A 65 -8.89 24.59 -0.11
C ASN A 65 -8.85 24.73 1.42
N SER A 66 -9.15 25.93 1.95
CA SER A 66 -8.98 26.28 3.37
C SER A 66 -9.79 25.42 4.35
N GLU A 67 -10.93 24.88 3.91
CA GLU A 67 -11.73 23.94 4.71
C GLU A 67 -11.08 22.55 4.77
N LYS A 68 -10.42 22.13 3.69
CA LYS A 68 -9.74 20.83 3.62
C LYS A 68 -8.38 20.88 4.29
N SER A 69 -7.69 22.03 4.31
CA SER A 69 -6.32 22.20 4.84
C SER A 69 -6.11 21.83 6.32
N GLN A 70 -7.18 21.56 7.07
CA GLN A 70 -7.09 20.97 8.40
C GLN A 70 -6.82 19.45 8.38
N ARG A 71 -6.97 18.78 7.23
CA ARG A 71 -6.69 17.35 7.08
C ARG A 71 -5.19 17.14 6.88
N SER A 72 -4.60 16.34 7.76
CA SER A 72 -3.23 15.84 7.60
C SER A 72 -3.08 15.07 6.30
N GLN A 73 -1.92 15.20 5.65
CA GLN A 73 -1.58 14.35 4.49
C GLN A 73 -1.68 12.88 4.88
N LEU A 74 -2.23 12.08 3.97
CA LEU A 74 -2.28 10.65 4.11
C LEU A 74 -0.89 10.02 3.96
N ASP A 75 -0.69 8.94 4.70
CA ASP A 75 0.45 8.05 4.61
C ASP A 75 0.19 6.99 3.54
N LEU A 76 0.58 7.28 2.30
CA LEU A 76 0.18 6.53 1.10
C LEU A 76 1.13 5.39 0.76
N CYS A 77 0.60 4.34 0.14
CA CYS A 77 1.36 3.30 -0.55
C CYS A 77 0.55 2.72 -1.72
N VAL A 78 1.20 2.43 -2.85
CA VAL A 78 0.61 1.64 -3.94
C VAL A 78 1.38 0.34 -4.10
N VAL A 79 0.67 -0.76 -4.27
CA VAL A 79 1.25 -2.10 -4.35
C VAL A 79 0.66 -2.85 -5.55
N VAL A 80 1.51 -3.53 -6.30
CA VAL A 80 1.16 -4.32 -7.49
C VAL A 80 1.45 -5.78 -7.20
N PHE A 81 0.44 -6.63 -7.37
CA PHE A 81 0.55 -8.08 -7.24
C PHE A 81 0.16 -8.76 -8.55
N ARG A 82 0.65 -9.97 -8.79
CA ARG A 82 0.04 -10.87 -9.77
C ARG A 82 -1.28 -11.39 -9.22
N THR A 83 -2.21 -11.69 -10.12
CA THR A 83 -3.44 -12.42 -9.79
C THR A 83 -3.66 -13.55 -10.78
N ARG A 84 -4.41 -14.58 -10.39
CA ARG A 84 -4.60 -15.79 -11.23
C ARG A 84 -5.87 -15.75 -12.06
N SER A 85 -6.85 -14.96 -11.65
CA SER A 85 -8.18 -14.95 -12.25
C SER A 85 -8.72 -13.53 -12.31
N ALA A 86 -9.19 -13.12 -13.48
CA ALA A 86 -9.94 -11.87 -13.65
C ALA A 86 -11.34 -11.95 -13.02
N ALA A 87 -11.95 -13.14 -13.00
CA ALA A 87 -13.30 -13.35 -12.46
C ALA A 87 -13.32 -13.39 -10.93
N ILE A 88 -12.25 -13.91 -10.31
CA ILE A 88 -12.11 -13.98 -8.86
C ILE A 88 -10.71 -13.47 -8.50
N PRO A 89 -10.49 -12.14 -8.49
CA PRO A 89 -9.19 -11.56 -8.23
C PRO A 89 -8.74 -11.84 -6.80
N SER A 90 -7.56 -12.43 -6.65
CA SER A 90 -6.90 -12.64 -5.36
C SER A 90 -5.49 -12.06 -5.37
N ILE A 91 -4.98 -11.72 -4.19
CA ILE A 91 -3.60 -11.28 -4.03
C ILE A 91 -2.68 -12.49 -4.25
N GLY A 92 -1.81 -12.39 -5.24
CA GLY A 92 -0.76 -13.36 -5.51
C GLY A 92 0.63 -12.80 -5.16
N ARG A 93 1.61 -13.17 -5.98
CA ARG A 93 3.00 -12.76 -5.77
C ARG A 93 3.15 -11.24 -5.89
N LEU A 94 3.86 -10.62 -4.95
CA LEU A 94 4.28 -9.22 -5.02
C LEU A 94 5.14 -8.97 -6.27
N VAL A 95 4.78 -7.95 -7.05
CA VAL A 95 5.48 -7.54 -8.27
C VAL A 95 6.28 -6.28 -8.03
N GLU A 96 5.63 -5.25 -7.49
CA GLU A 96 6.27 -3.96 -7.17
C GLU A 96 5.47 -3.19 -6.12
N HIS A 97 6.11 -2.25 -5.44
CA HIS A 97 5.43 -1.32 -4.54
C HIS A 97 6.10 0.05 -4.49
N SER A 98 5.36 1.08 -4.14
CA SER A 98 5.95 2.38 -3.81
C SER A 98 6.60 2.33 -2.43
N LYS A 99 7.46 3.31 -2.13
CA LYS A 99 7.76 3.64 -0.74
C LYS A 99 6.47 4.10 -0.06
N ARG A 100 6.24 3.68 1.17
CA ARG A 100 5.20 4.24 2.05
C ARG A 100 5.65 5.61 2.54
N GLN A 101 4.86 6.65 2.30
CA GLN A 101 5.23 8.03 2.68
C GLN A 101 4.01 8.90 2.96
N VAL A 102 4.16 9.81 3.92
CA VAL A 102 3.24 10.95 4.15
C VAL A 102 3.59 12.05 3.14
N ARG A 103 2.99 11.99 1.95
CA ARG A 103 3.22 12.94 0.85
C ARG A 103 1.97 13.08 -0.02
N GLY A 104 1.85 14.19 -0.73
CA GLY A 104 0.76 14.42 -1.69
C GLY A 104 0.65 13.36 -2.80
N PHE A 105 1.73 12.63 -3.09
CA PHE A 105 1.71 11.47 -3.97
C PHE A 105 2.81 10.46 -3.63
N VAL A 106 2.62 9.21 -4.04
CA VAL A 106 3.63 8.14 -4.06
C VAL A 106 3.56 7.40 -5.39
N GLY A 107 4.64 6.72 -5.78
CA GLY A 107 4.60 5.93 -7.01
C GLY A 107 5.71 4.89 -7.11
N CYS A 108 5.53 3.99 -8.07
CA CYS A 108 6.50 2.97 -8.47
C CYS A 108 6.43 2.73 -9.98
N HIS A 109 7.42 2.05 -10.54
CA HIS A 109 7.44 1.70 -11.96
C HIS A 109 7.97 0.27 -12.13
N LYS A 110 7.51 -0.42 -13.17
CA LYS A 110 7.90 -1.80 -13.45
C LYS A 110 7.77 -2.13 -14.93
N MET A 111 8.68 -2.96 -15.44
CA MET A 111 8.45 -3.71 -16.67
C MET A 111 7.54 -4.89 -16.35
N LEU A 112 6.28 -4.82 -16.76
CA LEU A 112 5.30 -5.88 -16.59
C LEU A 112 5.41 -6.89 -17.73
N GLU A 113 5.26 -8.15 -17.40
CA GLU A 113 5.16 -9.24 -18.37
C GLU A 113 3.69 -9.40 -18.79
N SER A 114 3.44 -10.20 -19.84
CA SER A 114 2.08 -10.58 -20.22
C SER A 114 1.46 -11.45 -19.11
N ASP A 115 0.55 -10.87 -18.32
CA ASP A 115 -0.10 -11.51 -17.17
C ASP A 115 -1.26 -10.65 -16.64
N LEU A 116 -1.96 -11.16 -15.63
CA LEU A 116 -2.95 -10.44 -14.84
C LEU A 116 -2.34 -9.89 -13.54
N TYR A 117 -2.70 -8.65 -13.23
CA TYR A 117 -2.21 -7.96 -12.04
C TYR A 117 -3.35 -7.29 -11.29
N ILE A 118 -3.18 -7.14 -9.98
CA ILE A 118 -4.05 -6.35 -9.12
C ILE A 118 -3.22 -5.24 -8.46
N VAL A 119 -3.69 -4.01 -8.58
CA VAL A 119 -3.11 -2.83 -7.94
C VAL A 119 -3.99 -2.43 -6.78
N VAL A 120 -3.36 -2.32 -5.60
CA VAL A 120 -4.01 -1.96 -4.34
C VAL A 120 -3.48 -0.60 -3.90
N CYS A 121 -4.38 0.34 -3.68
CA CYS A 121 -4.07 1.67 -3.15
C CYS A 121 -4.31 1.65 -1.64
N LEU A 122 -3.29 2.00 -0.86
CA LEU A 122 -3.28 1.89 0.59
C LEU A 122 -3.01 3.26 1.25
N ALA A 123 -3.61 3.47 2.41
CA ALA A 123 -3.24 4.52 3.34
C ALA A 123 -3.46 4.07 4.79
N PHE A 124 -2.68 4.57 5.74
CA PHE A 124 -2.58 3.98 7.09
C PHE A 124 -2.94 4.92 8.25
N ASN A 125 -2.85 6.23 8.08
CA ASN A 125 -2.94 7.19 9.19
C ASN A 125 -4.34 7.78 9.41
N HIS A 126 -5.36 7.30 8.68
CA HIS A 126 -6.72 7.82 8.76
C HIS A 126 -7.75 6.82 9.29
N TRP A 127 -7.34 5.63 9.74
CA TRP A 127 -8.27 4.56 10.09
C TRP A 127 -9.13 4.85 11.33
N HIS A 128 -8.62 5.66 12.27
CA HIS A 128 -9.28 5.99 13.54
C HIS A 128 -9.68 7.47 13.65
N THR A 129 -9.93 8.13 12.52
CA THR A 129 -10.28 9.57 12.50
C THR A 129 -11.76 9.84 12.75
N GLY A 130 -12.58 8.80 12.94
CA GLY A 130 -14.02 8.95 13.19
C GLY A 130 -14.84 9.38 11.97
N ILE A 131 -14.29 9.22 10.75
CA ILE A 131 -15.02 9.53 9.52
C ILE A 131 -16.01 8.39 9.24
N GLU A 132 -17.31 8.63 9.46
CA GLU A 132 -18.34 7.61 9.22
C GLU A 132 -19.02 7.76 7.86
N ASN A 133 -19.18 9.00 7.38
CA ASN A 133 -19.88 9.26 6.12
C ASN A 133 -18.96 9.01 4.91
N PRO A 134 -19.31 8.10 3.97
CA PRO A 134 -18.51 7.79 2.78
C PRO A 134 -18.15 9.01 1.91
N VAL A 135 -19.01 10.02 1.87
CA VAL A 135 -18.77 11.28 1.12
C VAL A 135 -17.54 12.02 1.66
N ASN A 136 -17.17 11.78 2.91
CA ASN A 136 -16.04 12.42 3.55
C ASN A 136 -14.75 11.59 3.50
N PHE A 137 -14.80 10.36 2.96
CA PHE A 137 -13.62 9.52 2.85
C PHE A 137 -12.54 10.21 2.03
N PRO A 138 -11.26 10.07 2.41
CA PRO A 138 -10.17 10.61 1.61
C PRO A 138 -10.21 10.09 0.18
N GLU A 139 -10.24 11.00 -0.79
CA GLU A 139 -10.21 10.67 -2.20
C GLU A 139 -8.79 10.55 -2.72
N TYR A 140 -8.62 9.72 -3.76
CA TYR A 140 -7.37 9.56 -4.47
C TYR A 140 -7.58 9.48 -5.98
N VAL A 141 -6.48 9.71 -6.70
CA VAL A 141 -6.36 9.41 -8.13
C VAL A 141 -5.18 8.47 -8.33
N LEU A 142 -5.43 7.29 -8.90
CA LEU A 142 -4.39 6.42 -9.41
C LEU A 142 -4.18 6.73 -10.89
N ALA A 143 -3.01 7.28 -11.24
CA ALA A 143 -2.58 7.44 -12.62
C ALA A 143 -1.65 6.29 -13.01
N ILE A 144 -1.97 5.63 -14.12
CA ILE A 144 -1.16 4.57 -14.72
C ILE A 144 -0.67 5.09 -16.06
N HIS A 145 0.64 5.25 -16.19
CA HIS A 145 1.28 5.58 -17.46
C HIS A 145 1.94 4.32 -17.99
N SER A 146 1.73 3.99 -19.26
CA SER A 146 2.28 2.76 -19.83
C SER A 146 2.80 2.93 -21.26
N SER A 147 3.91 2.25 -21.58
CA SER A 147 4.51 2.29 -22.92
C SER A 147 3.65 1.61 -24.00
N LYS A 148 2.71 0.76 -23.58
CA LYS A 148 1.73 0.07 -24.43
C LYS A 148 0.35 0.08 -23.76
N ARG A 149 -0.70 -0.23 -24.52
CA ARG A 149 -2.08 -0.19 -24.00
C ARG A 149 -2.30 -1.31 -22.98
N LEU A 150 -2.88 -0.94 -21.85
CA LEU A 150 -3.32 -1.87 -20.80
C LEU A 150 -4.84 -1.96 -20.80
N LEU A 151 -5.40 -3.13 -20.48
CA LEU A 151 -6.81 -3.23 -20.10
C LEU A 151 -6.87 -2.99 -18.59
N VAL A 152 -7.69 -2.02 -18.19
CA VAL A 152 -7.74 -1.52 -16.82
C VAL A 152 -9.18 -1.52 -16.35
N GLU A 153 -9.44 -2.22 -15.26
CA GLU A 153 -10.77 -2.36 -14.67
C GLU A 153 -10.71 -2.02 -13.18
N GLN A 154 -11.60 -1.13 -12.72
CA GLN A 154 -11.78 -0.90 -11.29
C GLN A 154 -12.83 -1.87 -10.77
N ILE A 155 -12.46 -2.66 -9.77
CA ILE A 155 -13.27 -3.75 -9.23
C ILE A 155 -13.59 -3.50 -7.75
N SER A 156 -14.71 -4.08 -7.29
CA SER A 156 -14.98 -4.27 -5.87
C SER A 156 -14.42 -5.62 -5.45
N PRO A 157 -13.33 -5.65 -4.67
CA PRO A 157 -12.66 -6.89 -4.26
C PRO A 157 -13.33 -7.50 -3.01
N PRO A 158 -12.98 -8.73 -2.65
CA PRO A 158 -13.40 -9.32 -1.38
C PRO A 158 -12.91 -8.51 -0.17
N ALA A 159 -13.66 -8.60 0.94
CA ALA A 159 -13.39 -7.91 2.21
C ALA A 159 -11.95 -8.04 2.74
N TYR A 160 -11.33 -9.18 2.51
CA TYR A 160 -10.01 -9.53 3.03
C TYR A 160 -8.85 -9.03 2.15
N ILE A 161 -9.10 -8.38 1.01
CA ILE A 161 -8.04 -8.03 0.05
C ILE A 161 -6.94 -7.14 0.64
N LEU A 162 -7.30 -6.22 1.56
CA LEU A 162 -6.34 -5.32 2.19
C LEU A 162 -5.43 -6.06 3.16
N ALA A 163 -6.01 -7.00 3.92
CA ALA A 163 -5.25 -7.87 4.81
C ALA A 163 -4.27 -8.73 4.00
N ASP A 164 -4.76 -9.40 2.95
CA ASP A 164 -3.93 -10.22 2.07
C ASP A 164 -2.81 -9.42 1.40
N ALA A 165 -3.08 -8.17 1.00
CA ALA A 165 -2.09 -7.28 0.41
C ALA A 165 -0.97 -6.94 1.41
N ILE A 166 -1.33 -6.56 2.65
CA ILE A 166 -0.37 -6.22 3.70
C ILE A 166 0.43 -7.46 4.11
N ILE A 167 -0.22 -8.62 4.26
CA ILE A 167 0.42 -9.90 4.56
C ILE A 167 1.42 -10.26 3.45
N SER A 168 0.98 -10.27 2.20
CA SER A 168 1.82 -10.66 1.05
C SER A 168 3.00 -9.71 0.86
N LEU A 169 2.80 -8.40 1.06
CA LEU A 169 3.89 -7.43 1.08
C LEU A 169 4.90 -7.72 2.20
N THR A 170 4.40 -8.01 3.41
CA THR A 170 5.22 -8.30 4.59
C THR A 170 5.99 -9.61 4.46
N LEU A 171 5.38 -10.66 3.90
CA LEU A 171 6.08 -11.91 3.60
C LEU A 171 7.19 -11.73 2.56
N ALA A 172 6.98 -10.87 1.56
CA ALA A 172 7.93 -10.67 0.47
C ALA A 172 9.09 -9.70 0.82
N LYS A 173 8.86 -8.71 1.69
CA LYS A 173 9.83 -7.64 2.00
C LYS A 173 10.23 -7.56 3.47
N GLY A 174 9.49 -8.22 4.35
CA GLY A 174 9.77 -8.26 5.78
C GLY A 174 10.96 -9.14 6.10
N GLN A 175 11.63 -8.83 7.21
CA GLN A 175 12.68 -9.66 7.75
C GLN A 175 12.05 -10.80 8.55
N ARG A 176 12.32 -12.04 8.12
CA ARG A 176 11.94 -13.25 8.84
C ARG A 176 12.74 -13.37 10.13
N HIS A 177 12.05 -13.65 11.23
CA HIS A 177 12.63 -13.84 12.55
C HIS A 177 12.00 -15.06 13.22
N GLU A 178 12.85 -16.04 13.54
CA GLU A 178 12.45 -17.28 14.21
C GLU A 178 12.95 -17.23 15.65
N GLY A 179 12.13 -16.63 16.52
CA GLY A 179 12.48 -16.50 17.94
C GLY A 179 12.11 -17.74 18.77
N ARG A 180 11.12 -18.52 18.32
CA ARG A 180 10.59 -19.71 19.01
C ARG A 180 10.15 -20.75 17.99
N GLU A 181 10.37 -22.02 18.30
CA GLU A 181 9.94 -23.13 17.45
C GLU A 181 8.41 -23.08 17.22
N GLY A 182 7.98 -23.35 15.98
CA GLY A 182 6.57 -23.31 15.58
C GLY A 182 5.98 -21.90 15.43
N MET A 183 6.77 -20.84 15.64
CA MET A 183 6.37 -19.44 15.43
C MET A 183 7.34 -18.73 14.49
N THR A 184 6.84 -17.89 13.61
CA THR A 184 7.69 -16.98 12.83
C THR A 184 7.09 -15.60 12.75
N ALA A 185 7.91 -14.61 13.05
CA ALA A 185 7.55 -13.22 12.89
C ALA A 185 8.22 -12.66 11.62
N PHE A 186 7.51 -11.82 10.90
CA PHE A 186 8.02 -11.02 9.80
C PHE A 186 7.90 -9.55 10.17
N TYR A 187 9.03 -8.84 10.12
CA TYR A 187 9.11 -7.41 10.45
C TYR A 187 9.36 -6.60 9.19
N LEU A 188 8.34 -5.85 8.72
CA LEU A 188 8.49 -4.91 7.63
C LEU A 188 8.84 -3.52 8.18
N THR A 189 10.13 -3.22 8.16
CA THR A 189 10.71 -1.96 8.66
C THR A 189 11.68 -1.31 7.69
N LYS A 190 12.45 -2.12 6.94
CA LYS A 190 13.46 -1.63 6.00
C LYS A 190 12.79 -1.08 4.73
N GLY A 191 13.09 0.18 4.40
CA GLY A 191 12.51 0.84 3.22
C GLY A 191 11.01 1.14 3.33
N TRP A 192 10.46 1.02 4.53
CA TRP A 192 9.05 1.22 4.87
C TRP A 192 8.97 2.27 5.98
N ALA A 193 8.17 3.32 5.79
CA ALA A 193 7.95 4.31 6.84
C ALA A 193 6.94 3.77 7.85
N GLY A 194 7.42 3.07 8.88
CA GLY A 194 6.60 2.49 9.94
C GLY A 194 6.98 1.05 10.26
N LEU A 195 6.10 0.37 11.00
CA LEU A 195 6.27 -1.03 11.41
C LEU A 195 5.03 -1.82 11.02
N VAL A 196 5.23 -2.94 10.32
CA VAL A 196 4.23 -4.02 10.22
C VAL A 196 4.86 -5.29 10.79
N VAL A 197 4.12 -5.95 11.68
CA VAL A 197 4.49 -7.25 12.25
C VAL A 197 3.44 -8.27 11.78
N MET A 198 3.90 -9.29 11.07
CA MET A 198 3.08 -10.46 10.74
C MET A 198 3.61 -11.66 11.51
N VAL A 199 2.73 -12.42 12.13
CA VAL A 199 3.08 -13.62 12.90
C VAL A 199 2.39 -14.81 12.26
N GLU A 200 3.18 -15.82 11.91
CA GLU A 200 2.74 -17.13 11.45
C GLU A 200 2.83 -18.11 12.63
N ASN A 201 1.73 -18.80 12.89
CA ASN A 201 1.62 -19.89 13.85
C ASN A 201 1.60 -21.24 13.13
N ARG A 202 2.70 -21.99 13.24
CA ARG A 202 2.84 -23.33 12.68
C ARG A 202 2.50 -24.45 13.66
N HIS A 203 2.06 -24.12 14.87
CA HIS A 203 1.58 -25.15 15.80
C HIS A 203 0.22 -25.68 15.35
N GLU A 204 0.03 -27.00 15.47
CA GLU A 204 -1.23 -27.66 15.13
C GLU A 204 -2.29 -27.54 16.24
N ASN A 205 -1.87 -27.30 17.49
CA ASN A 205 -2.72 -27.37 18.67
C ASN A 205 -2.46 -26.28 19.71
N LYS A 206 -1.72 -25.22 19.37
CA LYS A 206 -1.41 -24.12 20.28
C LYS A 206 -1.78 -22.78 19.66
N TRP A 207 -2.33 -21.91 20.49
CA TRP A 207 -2.54 -20.50 20.15
C TRP A 207 -1.29 -19.69 20.49
N ILE A 208 -1.00 -18.68 19.69
CA ILE A 208 0.07 -17.72 19.97
C ILE A 208 -0.56 -16.40 20.36
N HIS A 209 -0.24 -15.92 21.56
CA HIS A 209 -0.62 -14.58 21.98
C HIS A 209 0.50 -13.60 21.64
N VAL A 210 0.18 -12.60 20.82
CA VAL A 210 1.10 -11.56 20.38
C VAL A 210 0.73 -10.28 21.09
N LYS A 211 1.67 -9.72 21.87
CA LYS A 211 1.51 -8.41 22.49
C LYS A 211 2.44 -7.42 21.77
N CYS A 212 1.88 -6.33 21.27
CA CYS A 212 2.65 -5.18 20.79
C CYS A 212 2.42 -4.00 21.74
N ASP A 213 3.50 -3.45 22.29
CA ASP A 213 3.46 -2.36 23.25
C ASP A 213 4.31 -1.19 22.75
N CYS A 214 3.65 -0.12 22.32
CA CYS A 214 4.25 1.09 21.80
C CYS A 214 3.95 2.31 22.69
N GLN A 215 3.54 2.11 23.95
CA GLN A 215 3.17 3.21 24.85
C GLN A 215 4.32 4.17 25.14
N GLU A 216 5.55 3.69 25.12
CA GLU A 216 6.77 4.51 25.32
C GLU A 216 7.32 5.09 23.99
N SER A 217 6.66 4.84 22.87
CA SER A 217 7.07 5.34 21.56
C SER A 217 6.41 6.69 21.25
N TYR A 218 7.17 7.61 20.66
CA TYR A 218 6.67 8.92 20.23
C TYR A 218 6.33 8.89 18.73
N ASN A 219 5.35 9.70 18.31
CA ASN A 219 4.95 9.88 16.91
C ASN A 219 4.51 8.60 16.19
N VAL A 220 3.89 7.67 16.92
CA VAL A 220 3.32 6.43 16.35
C VAL A 220 1.83 6.63 16.11
N VAL A 221 1.40 6.40 14.87
CA VAL A 221 -0.03 6.28 14.52
C VAL A 221 -0.36 4.80 14.38
N SER A 222 -1.24 4.31 15.25
CA SER A 222 -1.67 2.91 15.26
C SER A 222 -2.83 2.67 14.29
N THR A 223 -2.66 1.73 13.37
CA THR A 223 -3.74 1.17 12.55
C THR A 223 -4.68 0.27 13.35
N ARG A 224 -4.49 0.15 14.67
CA ARG A 224 -5.37 -0.57 15.60
C ARG A 224 -6.04 0.37 16.61
N GLY A 225 -5.82 1.67 16.51
CA GLY A 225 -6.43 2.69 17.38
C GLY A 225 -5.79 2.81 18.76
N GLU A 226 -5.07 1.77 19.20
CA GLU A 226 -4.39 1.73 20.49
C GLU A 226 -2.88 1.50 20.32
N LEU A 227 -2.09 2.06 21.24
CA LEU A 227 -0.63 1.87 21.29
C LEU A 227 -0.22 0.56 21.96
N ARG A 228 -1.14 -0.12 22.63
CA ARG A 228 -0.92 -1.44 23.21
C ARG A 228 -2.00 -2.36 22.67
N THR A 229 -1.58 -3.39 21.95
CA THR A 229 -2.49 -4.36 21.33
C THR A 229 -2.12 -5.77 21.74
N VAL A 230 -3.14 -6.62 21.82
CA VAL A 230 -2.99 -8.05 22.11
C VAL A 230 -3.82 -8.82 21.11
N ASP A 231 -3.17 -9.69 20.36
CA ASP A 231 -3.78 -10.55 19.35
C ASP A 231 -3.57 -12.01 19.72
N SER A 232 -4.48 -12.86 19.26
CA SER A 232 -4.40 -14.32 19.43
C SER A 232 -4.42 -14.97 18.06
N VAL A 233 -3.32 -15.61 17.67
CA VAL A 233 -3.15 -16.29 16.40
C VAL A 233 -3.50 -17.77 16.59
N PRO A 234 -4.58 -18.28 15.95
CA PRO A 234 -4.98 -19.68 16.06
C PRO A 234 -3.92 -20.64 15.49
N PRO A 235 -4.01 -21.95 15.78
CA PRO A 235 -3.20 -22.96 15.13
C PRO A 235 -3.27 -22.87 13.59
N LEU A 236 -2.13 -23.03 12.91
CA LEU A 236 -2.01 -23.07 11.45
C LEU A 236 -2.53 -21.82 10.71
N HIS A 237 -2.33 -20.63 11.29
CA HIS A 237 -2.67 -19.32 10.72
C HIS A 237 -1.45 -18.40 10.72
#